data_AF-X0UAV9-F1
#
_entry.id   AF-X0UAV9-F1
#
_cell.length_a   1.000
_cell.length_b   1.000
_cell.length_c   1.000
_cell.angle_alpha   90.00
_cell.angle_beta   90.00
_cell.angle_gamma   90.00
#
_symmetry.space_group_name_H-M   'P 1'
#
loop_
_entity.id
_entity.type
_entity.pdbx_description
1 polymer ?
#
loop_
_entity_poly.entity_id
_entity_poly.type
_entity_poly.pdbx_seq_one_letter_code
_entity_poly.pdbx_strand_id
1 'polypeptide(L)'
;LSESPGFINDEKRIWVTIDWDKAPKGRDEDGLVTFQWSSSSINVWMSWDDMSESQREEYKAGTISNKGPGSFFNINLNVFNPRKPSAKSVTGFVESNGYISIEAEHYSSKVDKSNASWNIIDGLGRTGNSVTVLPTNIPSNVSLDDIISKSPALQYDLYTFSEGEATINFNCIPSNPINADYGLRLAVAVDNGKPIIVSRSGRNNLMSNLMKIKAKLDMLKEGPHKLKIWMVDPGLVIDKIIIDTGGLKDSYLGPPESTYHNASH
;
A
#
# COMPACT_ATOMS: atom_id res chain seq x y z
N LEU A 1 -18.25 -42.56 -16.96
CA LEU A 1 -18.31 -41.28 -16.22
C LEU A 1 -17.17 -41.33 -15.22
N SER A 2 -16.04 -40.67 -15.48
CA SER A 2 -14.93 -40.65 -14.52
C SER A 2 -15.18 -39.54 -13.50
N GLU A 3 -15.30 -39.91 -12.24
CA GLU A 3 -15.23 -38.97 -11.12
C GLU A 3 -13.82 -38.41 -11.03
N SER A 4 -13.68 -37.10 -11.18
CA SER A 4 -12.42 -36.41 -10.88
C SER A 4 -12.30 -36.26 -9.36
N PRO A 5 -11.23 -36.74 -8.71
CA PRO A 5 -11.02 -36.50 -7.29
C PRO A 5 -10.70 -35.03 -7.06
N GLY A 6 -11.64 -34.32 -6.43
CA GLY A 6 -11.40 -32.96 -5.92
C GLY A 6 -10.63 -33.03 -4.61
N PHE A 7 -9.56 -32.24 -4.49
CA PHE A 7 -8.88 -32.01 -3.22
C PHE A 7 -9.60 -30.87 -2.48
N ILE A 8 -10.10 -31.14 -1.29
CA ILE A 8 -10.54 -30.10 -0.35
C ILE A 8 -9.31 -29.70 0.45
N ASN A 9 -8.80 -28.49 0.21
CA ASN A 9 -7.82 -27.88 1.11
C ASN A 9 -8.60 -27.16 2.21
N ASP A 10 -8.57 -27.70 3.43
CA ASP A 10 -9.09 -27.00 4.61
C ASP A 10 -8.16 -25.81 4.92
N GLU A 11 -8.56 -24.62 4.50
CA GLU A 11 -7.92 -23.37 4.94
C GLU A 11 -8.34 -23.06 6.38
N LYS A 12 -7.40 -23.15 7.32
CA LYS A 12 -7.60 -22.67 8.70
C LYS A 12 -7.00 -21.28 8.85
N ARG A 13 -7.83 -20.31 9.25
CA ARG A 13 -7.37 -18.96 9.60
C ARG A 13 -6.81 -18.96 11.01
N ILE A 14 -5.65 -18.34 11.18
CA ILE A 14 -5.03 -18.09 12.48
C ILE A 14 -5.02 -16.58 12.67
N TRP A 15 -5.50 -16.13 13.83
CA TRP A 15 -5.43 -14.73 14.23
C TRP A 15 -4.31 -14.58 15.24
N VAL A 16 -3.37 -13.67 14.96
CA VAL A 16 -2.27 -13.33 15.86
C VAL A 16 -2.46 -11.90 16.32
N THR A 17 -2.33 -11.65 17.63
CA THR A 17 -2.34 -10.32 18.22
C THR A 17 -1.00 -10.08 18.91
N ILE A 18 -0.37 -8.94 18.64
CA ILE A 18 0.93 -8.57 19.21
C ILE A 18 0.71 -7.48 20.27
N ASP A 19 1.29 -7.68 21.45
CA ASP A 19 1.39 -6.66 22.50
C ASP A 19 2.61 -5.77 22.19
N TRP A 20 2.37 -4.64 21.51
CA TRP A 20 3.42 -3.74 21.01
C TRP A 20 4.22 -3.01 22.11
N ASP A 21 3.70 -2.97 23.35
CA ASP A 21 4.42 -2.41 24.49
C ASP A 21 5.48 -3.38 25.03
N LYS A 22 5.27 -4.69 24.83
CA LYS A 22 6.23 -5.75 25.20
C LYS A 22 7.09 -6.22 24.03
N ALA A 23 6.66 -5.95 22.79
CA ALA A 23 7.45 -6.25 21.62
C ALA A 23 8.81 -5.52 21.71
N PRO A 24 9.92 -6.21 21.43
CA PRO A 24 11.24 -5.62 21.55
C PRO A 24 11.43 -4.50 20.51
N LYS A 25 12.34 -3.57 20.80
CA LYS A 25 12.47 -2.30 20.07
C LYS A 25 13.75 -2.29 19.22
N GLY A 26 13.59 -2.24 17.89
CA GLY A 26 14.69 -2.30 16.92
C GLY A 26 14.16 -2.40 15.48
N ARG A 27 15.06 -2.35 14.49
CA ARG A 27 14.75 -2.86 13.14
C ARG A 27 15.03 -4.36 13.16
N ASP A 28 14.09 -5.13 12.62
CA ASP A 28 14.26 -6.55 12.31
C ASP A 28 14.60 -7.45 13.51
N GLU A 29 13.71 -7.50 14.50
CA GLU A 29 13.72 -8.62 15.44
C GLU A 29 12.83 -9.73 14.89
N ASP A 30 13.45 -10.75 14.28
CA ASP A 30 12.76 -11.98 13.88
C ASP A 30 12.18 -12.64 15.15
N GLY A 31 10.85 -12.75 15.20
CA GLY A 31 10.13 -13.36 16.33
C GLY A 31 9.51 -14.70 15.94
N LEU A 32 9.77 -15.73 16.74
CA LEU A 32 9.08 -17.01 16.61
C LEU A 32 7.77 -16.97 17.41
N VAL A 33 6.64 -17.32 16.79
CA VAL A 33 5.45 -17.73 17.55
C VAL A 33 5.23 -19.22 17.33
N THR A 34 5.47 -19.98 18.39
CA THR A 34 5.28 -21.43 18.41
C THR A 34 3.85 -21.77 18.80
N PHE A 35 3.09 -22.36 17.88
CA PHE A 35 1.77 -22.90 18.19
C PHE A 35 1.88 -24.38 18.50
N GLN A 36 1.57 -24.77 19.75
CA GLN A 36 1.38 -26.17 20.10
C GLN A 36 -0.07 -26.57 19.80
N TRP A 37 -0.27 -27.66 19.08
CA TRP A 37 -1.59 -28.26 18.95
C TRP A 37 -1.98 -28.91 20.29
N SER A 38 -2.65 -28.12 21.12
CA SER A 38 -3.43 -28.56 22.27
C SER A 38 -4.74 -27.77 22.25
N SER A 39 -5.73 -28.14 23.08
CA SER A 39 -6.97 -27.37 23.24
C SER A 39 -6.77 -25.93 23.76
N SER A 40 -5.53 -25.45 23.88
CA SER A 40 -5.14 -24.11 24.31
C SER A 40 -3.79 -23.69 23.66
N SER A 41 -3.67 -22.44 23.20
CA SER A 41 -2.43 -21.88 22.64
C SER A 41 -1.52 -21.32 23.73
N ILE A 42 -0.20 -21.51 23.59
CA ILE A 42 0.86 -20.93 24.42
C ILE A 42 1.66 -19.95 23.55
N ASN A 43 1.93 -18.75 24.06
CA ASN A 43 2.81 -17.76 23.41
C ASN A 43 4.19 -17.80 24.10
N VAL A 44 5.26 -18.06 23.35
CA VAL A 44 6.65 -17.87 23.82
C VAL A 44 7.39 -17.04 22.78
N TRP A 45 8.01 -15.96 23.22
CA TRP A 45 8.88 -15.10 22.42
C TRP A 45 10.34 -15.37 22.80
N MET A 46 11.25 -15.44 21.83
CA MET A 46 12.70 -15.58 22.08
C MET A 46 13.46 -14.94 20.91
N SER A 47 14.43 -14.08 21.22
CA SER A 47 15.32 -13.46 20.21
C SER A 47 16.29 -14.49 19.62
N TRP A 48 16.74 -14.30 18.38
CA TRP A 48 17.77 -15.14 17.72
C TRP A 48 19.04 -15.27 18.56
N ASP A 49 19.41 -14.19 19.25
CA ASP A 49 20.61 -14.14 20.08
C ASP A 49 20.44 -14.93 21.39
N ASP A 50 19.20 -15.10 21.83
CA ASP A 50 18.83 -15.89 23.01
C ASP A 50 18.61 -17.38 22.70
N MET A 51 18.67 -17.78 21.42
CA MET A 51 18.50 -19.17 21.01
C MET A 51 19.78 -19.99 21.26
N SER A 52 19.60 -21.21 21.75
CA SER A 52 20.67 -22.20 21.73
C SER A 52 21.03 -22.60 20.29
N GLU A 53 22.22 -23.14 20.11
CA GLU A 53 22.69 -23.60 18.80
C GLU A 53 21.81 -24.72 18.22
N SER A 54 21.29 -25.61 19.07
CA SER A 54 20.34 -26.65 18.65
C SER A 54 19.01 -26.07 18.17
N GLN A 55 18.51 -25.02 18.82
CA GLN A 55 17.28 -24.34 18.40
C GLN A 55 17.47 -23.61 17.06
N ARG A 56 18.65 -23.05 16.80
CA ARG A 56 18.98 -22.41 15.51
C ARG A 56 19.11 -23.42 14.36
N GLU A 57 19.61 -24.62 14.62
CA GLU A 57 19.69 -25.68 13.61
C GLU A 57 18.32 -26.27 13.29
N GLU A 58 17.46 -26.49 14.30
CA GLU A 58 16.06 -26.89 14.09
C GLU A 58 15.26 -25.83 13.32
N TYR A 59 15.52 -24.55 13.58
CA TYR A 59 14.97 -23.42 12.80
C TYR A 59 15.34 -23.48 11.32
N LYS A 60 16.63 -23.69 11.00
CA LYS A 60 17.13 -23.76 9.62
C LYS A 60 16.59 -24.98 8.86
N ALA A 61 16.30 -26.07 9.55
CA ALA A 61 15.87 -27.33 8.94
C ALA A 61 14.40 -27.34 8.50
N GLY A 62 13.55 -26.40 8.95
CA GLY A 62 12.14 -26.34 8.57
C GLY A 62 11.31 -27.57 8.99
N THR A 63 11.83 -28.42 9.87
CA THR A 63 11.31 -29.76 10.18
C THR A 63 10.32 -29.75 11.35
N ILE A 64 9.25 -28.96 11.27
CA ILE A 64 8.03 -29.30 12.01
C ILE A 64 6.84 -29.47 11.07
N SER A 65 6.82 -30.61 10.38
CA SER A 65 5.62 -31.14 9.73
C SER A 65 4.79 -31.91 10.75
N ASN A 66 3.57 -31.47 11.01
CA ASN A 66 2.67 -32.15 11.95
C ASN A 66 1.53 -32.90 11.28
N LYS A 67 1.52 -34.20 11.48
CA LYS A 67 0.29 -35.00 11.53
C LYS A 67 0.31 -35.81 12.83
N GLY A 68 -0.29 -35.28 13.90
CA GLY A 68 -0.47 -36.00 15.17
C GLY A 68 -0.84 -35.09 16.36
N PRO A 69 -1.27 -35.65 17.51
CA PRO A 69 -1.31 -34.96 18.79
C PRO A 69 0.10 -34.66 19.34
N GLY A 70 0.33 -33.51 19.97
CA GLY A 70 1.66 -33.11 20.51
C GLY A 70 2.56 -32.37 19.51
N SER A 71 1.97 -32.02 18.38
CA SER A 71 2.55 -31.43 17.19
C SER A 71 2.68 -29.89 17.29
N PHE A 72 3.85 -29.31 16.97
CA PHE A 72 4.08 -27.85 16.90
C PHE A 72 4.17 -27.30 15.47
N PHE A 73 3.53 -26.20 15.11
CA PHE A 73 3.86 -25.54 13.83
C PHE A 73 4.39 -24.15 14.14
N ASN A 74 5.51 -23.82 13.51
CA ASN A 74 6.15 -22.54 13.69
C ASN A 74 5.66 -21.57 12.61
N ILE A 75 5.17 -20.41 13.04
CA ILE A 75 4.95 -19.29 12.14
C ILE A 75 6.07 -18.30 12.40
N ASN A 76 6.86 -18.00 11.35
CA ASN A 76 7.80 -16.90 11.41
C ASN A 76 7.03 -15.58 11.35
N LEU A 77 7.21 -14.73 12.37
CA LEU A 77 6.66 -13.38 12.40
C LEU A 77 7.82 -12.40 12.34
N ASN A 78 7.96 -11.73 11.19
CA ASN A 78 8.82 -10.57 11.10
C ASN A 78 8.06 -9.36 11.67
N VAL A 79 8.57 -8.81 12.77
CA VAL A 79 7.94 -7.68 13.47
C VAL A 79 8.89 -6.48 13.40
N PHE A 80 8.38 -5.37 12.85
CA PHE A 80 9.09 -4.11 12.79
C PHE A 80 8.56 -3.15 13.86
N ASN A 81 9.34 -2.93 14.92
CA ASN A 81 8.98 -2.07 16.05
C ASN A 81 10.09 -1.05 16.33
N PRO A 82 10.23 -0.02 15.47
CA PRO A 82 11.38 0.87 15.51
C PRO A 82 11.38 1.70 16.82
N ARG A 83 12.60 1.96 17.35
CA ARG A 83 12.78 2.84 18.53
C ARG A 83 12.35 4.28 18.24
N LYS A 84 12.52 4.71 16.98
CA LYS A 84 12.13 6.02 16.46
C LYS A 84 11.67 5.87 15.01
N PRO A 85 10.76 6.73 14.54
CA PRO A 85 9.93 7.65 15.32
C PRO A 85 9.00 6.91 16.28
N SER A 86 8.48 7.61 17.29
CA SER A 86 7.36 7.07 18.07
C SER A 86 6.10 7.08 17.21
N ALA A 87 5.16 6.15 17.44
CA ALA A 87 3.89 6.12 16.72
C ALA A 87 3.09 7.44 16.84
N LYS A 88 3.28 8.20 17.93
CA LYS A 88 2.64 9.51 18.15
C LYS A 88 3.27 10.65 17.37
N SER A 89 4.53 10.50 16.95
CA SER A 89 5.28 11.51 16.19
C SER A 89 5.19 11.31 14.67
N VAL A 90 4.52 10.25 14.22
CA VAL A 90 4.27 9.98 12.82
C VAL A 90 2.94 10.65 12.42
N THR A 91 2.90 11.21 11.21
CA THR A 91 1.68 11.77 10.62
C THR A 91 1.60 11.34 9.17
N GLY A 92 0.38 11.04 8.70
CA GLY A 92 0.16 10.53 7.36
C GLY A 92 -0.06 9.03 7.30
N PHE A 93 -0.14 8.51 6.07
CA PHE A 93 -0.20 7.07 5.80
C PHE A 93 1.17 6.44 6.01
N VAL A 94 1.22 5.39 6.83
CA VAL A 94 2.47 4.78 7.26
C VAL A 94 2.79 3.53 6.43
N GLU A 95 4.03 3.44 5.98
CA GLU A 95 4.55 2.24 5.32
C GLU A 95 4.48 1.02 6.23
N SER A 96 3.95 -0.07 5.68
CA SER A 96 3.94 -1.38 6.33
C SER A 96 4.01 -2.47 5.27
N ASN A 97 4.73 -3.56 5.54
CA ASN A 97 4.90 -4.69 4.62
C ASN A 97 5.45 -4.29 3.23
N GLY A 98 6.27 -3.24 3.16
CA GLY A 98 6.89 -2.75 1.93
C GLY A 98 5.90 -2.11 0.95
N TYR A 99 4.82 -1.51 1.45
CA TYR A 99 3.95 -0.64 0.66
C TYR A 99 3.20 0.40 1.52
N ILE A 100 2.61 1.39 0.86
CA ILE A 100 1.55 2.25 1.38
C ILE A 100 0.34 2.14 0.44
N SER A 101 -0.85 1.92 0.99
CA SER A 101 -2.11 1.81 0.24
C SER A 101 -3.08 2.89 0.71
N ILE A 102 -3.72 3.61 -0.21
CA ILE A 102 -4.54 4.78 0.09
C ILE A 102 -5.78 4.77 -0.81
N GLU A 103 -6.98 4.87 -0.22
CA GLU A 103 -8.19 5.15 -0.98
C GLU A 103 -8.15 6.62 -1.45
N ALA A 104 -8.45 6.87 -2.73
CA ALA A 104 -8.10 8.15 -3.35
C ALA A 104 -8.90 9.35 -2.79
N GLU A 105 -10.02 9.13 -2.12
CA GLU A 105 -10.78 10.14 -1.41
C GLU A 105 -10.10 10.63 -0.12
N HIS A 106 -9.15 9.89 0.45
CA HIS A 106 -8.50 10.19 1.72
C HIS A 106 -7.24 11.06 1.54
N TYR A 107 -7.35 12.12 0.75
CA TYR A 107 -6.29 13.12 0.63
C TYR A 107 -6.12 13.93 1.91
N SER A 108 -4.88 14.32 2.22
CA SER A 108 -4.56 15.15 3.39
C SER A 108 -4.86 16.63 3.14
N SER A 109 -4.75 17.08 1.89
CA SER A 109 -5.24 18.41 1.48
C SER A 109 -5.49 18.44 -0.04
N LYS A 110 -6.25 19.44 -0.49
CA LYS A 110 -6.48 19.70 -1.91
C LYS A 110 -6.28 21.16 -2.26
N VAL A 111 -5.96 21.42 -3.52
CA VAL A 111 -5.88 22.76 -4.11
C VAL A 111 -6.77 22.79 -5.34
N ASP A 112 -7.77 23.68 -5.33
CA ASP A 112 -8.63 23.93 -6.47
C ASP A 112 -8.02 25.07 -7.32
N LYS A 113 -8.08 24.97 -8.65
CA LYS A 113 -7.47 25.94 -9.57
C LYS A 113 -8.25 26.03 -10.88
N SER A 114 -8.20 27.20 -11.53
CA SER A 114 -8.69 27.39 -12.90
C SER A 114 -10.14 26.93 -13.11
N ASN A 115 -11.01 27.16 -12.12
CA ASN A 115 -12.41 26.71 -12.08
C ASN A 115 -12.59 25.18 -12.17
N ALA A 116 -11.57 24.42 -11.81
CA ALA A 116 -11.58 22.97 -11.72
C ALA A 116 -11.16 22.52 -10.32
N SER A 117 -11.71 21.40 -9.88
CA SER A 117 -11.42 20.82 -8.56
C SER A 117 -11.47 19.29 -8.63
N TRP A 118 -10.73 18.65 -7.74
CA TRP A 118 -10.90 17.23 -7.47
C TRP A 118 -12.16 17.03 -6.61
N ASN A 119 -13.01 16.10 -7.05
CA ASN A 119 -14.29 15.79 -6.44
C ASN A 119 -14.37 14.30 -6.14
N ILE A 120 -14.92 13.97 -4.98
CA ILE A 120 -15.24 12.61 -4.58
C ILE A 120 -16.54 12.21 -5.29
N ILE A 121 -16.56 11.01 -5.85
CA ILE A 121 -17.76 10.38 -6.41
C ILE A 121 -18.12 9.21 -5.50
N ASP A 122 -19.17 9.40 -4.72
CA ASP A 122 -19.59 8.42 -3.71
C ASP A 122 -20.03 7.09 -4.35
N GLY A 123 -19.52 5.98 -3.83
CA GLY A 123 -19.87 4.63 -4.26
C GLY A 123 -19.37 4.24 -5.66
N LEU A 124 -18.58 5.09 -6.31
CA LEU A 124 -17.88 4.72 -7.55
C LEU A 124 -16.49 4.21 -7.21
N GLY A 125 -16.20 2.95 -7.51
CA GLY A 125 -14.92 2.36 -7.17
C GLY A 125 -14.95 0.85 -7.10
N ARG A 126 -13.80 0.23 -6.89
CA ARG A 126 -13.72 -1.20 -6.51
C ARG A 126 -13.75 -1.37 -5.00
N THR A 127 -13.45 -0.31 -4.25
CA THR A 127 -13.32 -0.31 -2.78
C THR A 127 -14.21 0.72 -2.09
N GLY A 128 -14.95 1.54 -2.83
CA GLY A 128 -15.88 2.51 -2.24
C GLY A 128 -16.04 3.72 -3.15
N ASN A 129 -15.30 4.78 -2.85
CA ASN A 129 -15.36 6.02 -3.60
C ASN A 129 -14.16 6.16 -4.55
N SER A 130 -14.22 7.18 -5.38
CA SER A 130 -13.16 7.54 -6.31
C SER A 130 -13.09 9.06 -6.41
N VAL A 131 -11.99 9.56 -6.93
CA VAL A 131 -11.81 11.00 -7.20
C VAL A 131 -11.65 11.27 -8.69
N THR A 132 -12.25 12.35 -9.15
CA THR A 132 -12.12 12.85 -10.52
C THR A 132 -12.16 14.37 -10.56
N VAL A 133 -11.70 14.95 -11.65
CA VAL A 133 -11.70 16.41 -11.82
C VAL A 133 -12.97 16.85 -12.53
N LEU A 134 -13.64 17.84 -11.93
CA LEU A 134 -14.80 18.51 -12.52
C LEU A 134 -14.57 20.03 -12.63
N PRO A 135 -15.16 20.69 -13.64
CA PRO A 135 -15.93 20.07 -14.73
C PRO A 135 -15.04 19.36 -15.75
N THR A 136 -15.61 18.49 -16.59
CA THR A 136 -14.84 17.66 -17.53
C THR A 136 -14.52 18.34 -18.87
N ASN A 137 -15.07 19.53 -19.12
CA ASN A 137 -14.90 20.31 -20.34
C ASN A 137 -13.80 21.38 -20.21
N ILE A 138 -12.72 21.07 -19.49
CA ILE A 138 -11.57 21.95 -19.27
C ILE A 138 -10.37 21.54 -20.15
N PRO A 139 -9.52 22.48 -20.59
CA PRO A 139 -8.34 22.13 -21.37
C PRO A 139 -7.31 21.36 -20.53
N SER A 140 -6.49 20.55 -21.19
CA SER A 140 -5.34 19.91 -20.55
C SER A 140 -4.21 20.91 -20.27
N ASN A 141 -3.48 20.69 -19.18
CA ASN A 141 -2.22 21.38 -18.90
C ASN A 141 -1.06 20.42 -19.10
N VAL A 142 -0.22 20.65 -20.12
CA VAL A 142 0.91 19.77 -20.46
C VAL A 142 2.28 20.39 -20.18
N SER A 143 2.33 21.69 -19.91
CA SER A 143 3.52 22.38 -19.42
C SER A 143 3.65 22.16 -17.91
N LEU A 144 4.85 21.79 -17.42
CA LEU A 144 5.08 21.55 -15.99
C LEU A 144 4.83 22.81 -15.15
N ASP A 145 5.20 23.98 -15.64
CA ASP A 145 4.97 25.24 -14.94
C ASP A 145 3.47 25.55 -14.81
N ASP A 146 2.70 25.27 -15.86
CA ASP A 146 1.25 25.42 -15.84
C ASP A 146 0.58 24.38 -14.96
N ILE A 147 1.05 23.13 -14.97
CA ILE A 147 0.56 22.08 -14.06
C ILE A 147 0.73 22.52 -12.60
N ILE A 148 1.94 22.99 -12.23
CA ILE A 148 2.23 23.38 -10.85
C ILE A 148 1.42 24.62 -10.43
N SER A 149 1.26 25.60 -11.32
CA SER A 149 0.66 26.90 -10.98
C SER A 149 -0.86 26.97 -11.19
N LYS A 150 -1.40 26.21 -12.15
CA LYS A 150 -2.78 26.33 -12.67
C LYS A 150 -3.62 25.04 -12.60
N SER A 151 -3.04 23.85 -12.40
CA SER A 151 -3.86 22.63 -12.27
C SER A 151 -4.33 22.40 -10.83
N PRO A 152 -5.56 21.88 -10.64
CA PRO A 152 -5.99 21.40 -9.34
C PRO A 152 -5.18 20.18 -8.91
N ALA A 153 -4.98 20.04 -7.60
CA ALA A 153 -4.09 19.03 -7.03
C ALA A 153 -4.64 18.38 -5.75
N LEU A 154 -4.26 17.13 -5.53
CA LEU A 154 -4.42 16.41 -4.27
C LEU A 154 -3.04 16.22 -3.63
N GLN A 155 -2.97 16.31 -2.31
CA GLN A 155 -1.78 15.99 -1.52
C GLN A 155 -2.10 14.89 -0.51
N TYR A 156 -1.18 13.95 -0.36
CA TYR A 156 -1.20 12.88 0.63
C TYR A 156 0.06 12.96 1.48
N ASP A 157 -0.11 12.99 2.80
CA ASP A 157 0.98 12.93 3.74
C ASP A 157 1.33 11.47 4.00
N LEU A 158 2.61 11.13 3.90
CA LEU A 158 3.14 9.78 3.96
C LEU A 158 4.25 9.69 4.99
N TYR A 159 4.51 8.49 5.50
CA TYR A 159 5.71 8.19 6.27
C TYR A 159 6.33 6.86 5.79
N THR A 160 7.58 6.92 5.34
CA THR A 160 8.35 5.75 4.86
C THR A 160 9.48 5.39 5.81
N PHE A 161 9.77 4.09 5.88
CA PHE A 161 10.92 3.50 6.56
C PHE A 161 11.95 2.97 5.57
N SER A 162 11.50 2.51 4.40
CA SER A 162 12.38 2.03 3.34
C SER A 162 12.99 3.20 2.58
N GLU A 163 14.26 3.04 2.21
CA GLU A 163 14.97 3.99 1.35
C GLU A 163 15.16 3.40 -0.05
N GLY A 164 15.09 4.25 -1.07
CA GLY A 164 15.38 3.86 -2.46
C GLY A 164 14.23 4.08 -3.43
N GLU A 165 14.22 3.29 -4.50
CA GLU A 165 13.21 3.39 -5.54
C GLU A 165 11.84 2.91 -5.03
N ALA A 166 10.79 3.62 -5.43
CA ALA A 166 9.40 3.20 -5.19
C ALA A 166 8.60 3.28 -6.48
N THR A 167 7.58 2.43 -6.61
CA THR A 167 6.64 2.48 -7.73
C THR A 167 5.25 2.86 -7.22
N ILE A 168 4.70 3.97 -7.71
CA ILE A 168 3.29 4.29 -7.49
C ILE A 168 2.46 3.59 -8.55
N ASN A 169 1.45 2.85 -8.11
CA ASN A 169 0.38 2.28 -8.91
C ASN A 169 -0.91 3.02 -8.59
N PHE A 170 -1.43 3.75 -9.57
CA PHE A 170 -2.79 4.27 -9.50
C PHE A 170 -3.73 3.23 -10.10
N ASN A 171 -4.63 2.72 -9.27
CA ASN A 171 -5.79 1.96 -9.72
C ASN A 171 -6.87 2.97 -10.09
N CYS A 172 -7.32 2.89 -11.34
CA CYS A 172 -8.28 3.81 -11.92
C CYS A 172 -9.46 3.02 -12.48
N ILE A 173 -10.64 3.66 -12.50
CA ILE A 173 -11.77 3.13 -13.26
C ILE A 173 -11.38 3.14 -14.76
N PRO A 174 -11.61 2.04 -15.50
CA PRO A 174 -11.34 1.99 -16.94
C PRO A 174 -12.25 2.96 -17.70
N SER A 175 -11.73 4.15 -18.01
CA SER A 175 -12.36 5.10 -18.90
C SER A 175 -11.63 5.16 -20.25
N ASN A 176 -12.31 5.74 -21.24
CA ASN A 176 -11.68 6.22 -22.46
C ASN A 176 -11.50 7.74 -22.36
N PRO A 177 -10.49 8.32 -23.03
CA PRO A 177 -10.40 9.77 -23.15
C PRO A 177 -11.69 10.36 -23.70
N ILE A 178 -12.10 11.53 -23.18
CA ILE A 178 -13.34 12.20 -23.58
C ILE A 178 -13.28 12.64 -25.06
N ASN A 179 -12.10 13.03 -25.54
CA ASN A 179 -11.84 13.42 -26.93
C ASN A 179 -10.37 13.08 -27.30
N ALA A 180 -9.99 13.40 -28.53
CA ALA A 180 -8.66 13.10 -29.07
C ALA A 180 -7.50 13.90 -28.45
N ASP A 181 -7.79 15.00 -27.75
CA ASP A 181 -6.77 15.85 -27.12
C ASP A 181 -6.34 15.31 -25.75
N TYR A 182 -7.13 14.40 -25.17
CA TYR A 182 -6.88 13.84 -23.84
C TYR A 182 -6.25 12.44 -23.92
N GLY A 183 -5.36 12.15 -22.98
CA GLY A 183 -4.64 10.88 -22.88
C GLY A 183 -4.86 10.14 -21.56
N LEU A 184 -5.81 10.59 -20.72
CA LEU A 184 -5.99 10.14 -19.34
C LEU A 184 -4.69 10.25 -18.52
N ARG A 185 -4.04 11.41 -18.62
CA ARG A 185 -2.79 11.72 -17.93
C ARG A 185 -3.02 12.37 -16.57
N LEU A 186 -2.09 12.12 -15.66
CA LEU A 186 -1.88 12.89 -14.43
C LEU A 186 -0.41 13.28 -14.31
N ALA A 187 -0.12 14.26 -13.47
CA ALA A 187 1.25 14.54 -13.05
C ALA A 187 1.41 14.19 -11.57
N VAL A 188 2.58 13.68 -11.20
CA VAL A 188 2.88 13.26 -9.84
C VAL A 188 4.29 13.65 -9.43
N ALA A 189 4.45 14.03 -8.17
CA ALA A 189 5.75 14.28 -7.53
C ALA A 189 5.70 13.93 -6.05
N VAL A 190 6.86 13.63 -5.47
CA VAL A 190 7.05 13.58 -4.02
C VAL A 190 7.86 14.80 -3.57
N ASP A 191 7.43 15.40 -2.48
CA ASP A 191 8.03 16.58 -1.83
C ASP A 191 8.19 17.77 -2.79
N ASN A 192 9.45 18.11 -3.07
CA ASN A 192 9.90 19.17 -3.98
C ASN A 192 10.50 18.58 -5.27
N GLY A 193 10.31 17.27 -5.50
CA GLY A 193 10.73 16.61 -6.72
C GLY A 193 10.04 17.21 -7.95
N LYS A 194 10.70 17.07 -9.10
CA LYS A 194 10.14 17.51 -10.38
C LYS A 194 8.93 16.63 -10.75
N PRO A 195 7.75 17.19 -11.07
CA PRO A 195 6.62 16.38 -11.49
C PRO A 195 6.91 15.61 -12.77
N ILE A 196 6.45 14.36 -12.80
CA ILE A 196 6.45 13.51 -13.99
C ILE A 196 5.01 13.31 -14.47
N ILE A 197 4.80 13.44 -15.78
CA ILE A 197 3.50 13.18 -16.40
C ILE A 197 3.45 11.71 -16.78
N VAL A 198 2.42 11.02 -16.30
CA VAL A 198 2.20 9.59 -16.56
C VAL A 198 0.81 9.34 -17.09
N SER A 199 0.65 8.26 -17.84
CA SER A 199 -0.62 7.81 -18.43
C SER A 199 -0.78 6.31 -18.26
N ARG A 200 -1.88 5.78 -18.80
CA ARG A 200 -2.20 4.35 -18.76
C ARG A 200 -0.98 3.47 -19.11
N SER A 201 -0.66 2.55 -18.21
CA SER A 201 0.31 1.49 -18.43
C SER A 201 -0.38 0.22 -18.91
N GLY A 202 0.02 -0.29 -20.08
CA GLY A 202 -0.50 -1.55 -20.63
C GLY A 202 -1.97 -1.49 -21.09
N ARG A 203 -2.59 -2.67 -21.26
CA ARG A 203 -4.00 -2.80 -21.66
C ARG A 203 -4.91 -2.80 -20.42
N ASN A 204 -6.13 -2.26 -20.58
CA ASN A 204 -7.14 -2.33 -19.53
C ASN A 204 -7.50 -3.79 -19.23
N ASN A 205 -7.63 -4.14 -17.95
CA ASN A 205 -8.26 -5.38 -17.56
C ASN A 205 -9.76 -5.12 -17.36
N LEU A 206 -10.50 -5.12 -18.47
CA LEU A 206 -11.95 -4.86 -18.47
C LEU A 206 -12.71 -5.86 -17.59
N MET A 207 -12.26 -7.12 -17.53
CA MET A 207 -12.85 -8.16 -16.68
C MET A 207 -12.65 -7.87 -15.19
N SER A 208 -11.63 -7.10 -14.83
CA SER A 208 -11.36 -6.70 -13.44
C SER A 208 -11.81 -5.28 -13.11
N ASN A 209 -12.49 -4.61 -14.06
CA ASN A 209 -12.83 -3.18 -13.98
C ASN A 209 -11.65 -2.32 -13.52
N LEU A 210 -10.44 -2.56 -14.07
CA LEU A 210 -9.21 -1.93 -13.62
C LEU A 210 -8.34 -1.41 -14.78
N MET A 211 -8.00 -0.13 -14.70
CA MET A 211 -6.93 0.51 -15.47
C MET A 211 -5.82 0.90 -14.50
N LYS A 212 -4.55 0.65 -14.86
CA LYS A 212 -3.40 1.03 -14.03
C LYS A 212 -2.59 2.15 -14.70
N ILE A 213 -2.24 3.17 -13.93
CA ILE A 213 -1.18 4.14 -14.27
C ILE A 213 -0.01 3.86 -13.32
N LYS A 214 1.21 3.82 -13.85
CA LYS A 214 2.42 3.60 -13.05
C LYS A 214 3.35 4.80 -13.13
N ALA A 215 3.92 5.18 -12.00
CA ALA A 215 4.98 6.18 -11.90
C ALA A 215 6.13 5.59 -11.09
N LYS A 216 7.35 5.75 -11.59
CA LYS A 216 8.56 5.46 -10.80
C LYS A 216 8.93 6.71 -10.03
N LEU A 217 9.24 6.55 -8.76
CA LEU A 217 9.77 7.59 -7.89
C LEU A 217 11.23 7.26 -7.59
N ASP A 218 12.10 8.24 -7.81
CA ASP A 218 13.50 8.11 -7.42
C ASP A 218 13.66 8.47 -5.93
N MET A 219 14.29 7.56 -5.20
CA MET A 219 14.91 7.77 -3.87
C MET A 219 14.02 8.45 -2.82
N LEU A 220 13.04 7.71 -2.28
CA LEU A 220 12.45 8.06 -0.98
C LEU A 220 13.48 7.86 0.12
N LYS A 221 13.54 8.79 1.07
CA LYS A 221 14.33 8.62 2.30
C LYS A 221 13.44 8.04 3.38
N GLU A 222 14.01 7.58 4.47
CA GLU A 222 13.19 7.37 5.67
C GLU A 222 12.66 8.73 6.16
N GLY A 223 11.36 8.80 6.46
CA GLY A 223 10.75 9.97 7.07
C GLY A 223 9.42 10.39 6.46
N PRO A 224 8.97 11.61 6.80
CA PRO A 224 7.73 12.17 6.30
C PRO A 224 7.88 12.67 4.85
N HIS A 225 6.88 12.39 4.02
CA HIS A 225 6.83 12.81 2.62
C HIS A 225 5.46 13.36 2.24
N LYS A 226 5.44 14.18 1.18
CA LYS A 226 4.21 14.69 0.56
C LYS A 226 4.11 14.21 -0.87
N LEU A 227 3.19 13.29 -1.13
CA LEU A 227 2.81 12.92 -2.48
C LEU A 227 1.82 13.95 -3.02
N LYS A 228 2.13 14.54 -4.19
CA LYS A 228 1.26 15.48 -4.88
C LYS A 228 0.83 14.89 -6.23
N ILE A 229 -0.46 14.99 -6.52
CA ILE A 229 -1.08 14.56 -7.77
C ILE A 229 -1.80 15.75 -8.38
N TRP A 230 -1.44 16.11 -9.62
CA TRP A 230 -2.09 17.18 -10.37
C TRP A 230 -2.89 16.64 -11.54
N MET A 231 -3.94 17.37 -11.88
CA MET A 231 -4.65 17.17 -13.15
C MET A 231 -3.75 17.53 -14.34
N VAL A 232 -3.69 16.65 -15.32
CA VAL A 232 -3.16 16.94 -16.68
C VAL A 232 -4.30 16.88 -17.68
N ASP A 233 -5.10 15.81 -17.67
CA ASP A 233 -6.33 15.68 -18.47
C ASP A 233 -7.56 15.49 -17.56
N PRO A 234 -8.73 16.04 -17.91
CA PRO A 234 -9.99 15.67 -17.25
C PRO A 234 -10.46 14.25 -17.67
N GLY A 235 -11.42 13.70 -16.91
CA GLY A 235 -12.04 12.39 -17.20
C GLY A 235 -11.27 11.17 -16.66
N LEU A 236 -10.12 11.39 -16.01
CA LEU A 236 -9.47 10.37 -15.21
C LEU A 236 -10.20 10.18 -13.87
N VAL A 237 -10.44 8.94 -13.49
CA VAL A 237 -11.09 8.58 -12.22
C VAL A 237 -10.15 7.67 -11.45
N ILE A 238 -9.62 8.15 -10.33
CA ILE A 238 -8.67 7.42 -9.47
C ILE A 238 -9.46 6.80 -8.32
N ASP A 239 -9.31 5.48 -8.14
CA ASP A 239 -9.97 4.67 -7.11
C ASP A 239 -9.00 4.49 -5.93
N LYS A 240 -7.77 4.07 -6.20
CA LYS A 240 -6.77 3.76 -5.17
C LYS A 240 -5.35 4.08 -5.60
N ILE A 241 -4.52 4.47 -4.63
CA ILE A 241 -3.09 4.75 -4.80
C ILE A 241 -2.31 3.72 -3.99
N ILE A 242 -1.38 3.00 -4.63
CA ILE A 242 -0.50 2.04 -3.97
C ILE A 242 0.95 2.41 -4.27
N ILE A 243 1.70 2.73 -3.23
CA ILE A 243 3.14 3.02 -3.30
C ILE A 243 3.85 1.73 -2.89
N ASP A 244 4.51 1.08 -3.84
CA ASP A 244 5.30 -0.12 -3.64
C ASP A 244 6.75 0.26 -3.33
N THR A 245 7.21 -0.07 -2.13
CA THR A 245 8.60 0.13 -1.66
C THR A 245 9.41 -1.18 -1.67
N GLY A 246 8.88 -2.24 -2.29
CA GLY A 246 9.58 -3.52 -2.51
C GLY A 246 8.87 -4.73 -1.90
N GLY A 247 7.73 -4.57 -1.24
CA GLY A 247 6.99 -5.65 -0.58
C GLY A 247 5.59 -5.93 -1.13
N LEU A 248 5.13 -5.18 -2.15
CA LEU A 248 3.79 -5.35 -2.71
C LEU A 248 3.63 -6.75 -3.33
N LYS A 249 2.57 -7.45 -2.93
CA LYS A 249 2.16 -8.74 -3.48
C LYS A 249 0.93 -8.59 -4.38
N ASP A 250 0.82 -9.49 -5.35
CA ASP A 250 -0.34 -9.55 -6.22
C ASP A 250 -1.62 -9.84 -5.43
N SER A 251 -2.64 -9.01 -5.67
CA SER A 251 -3.97 -9.15 -5.09
C SER A 251 -5.01 -8.53 -6.02
N TYR A 252 -6.26 -9.00 -5.93
CA TYR A 252 -7.30 -8.54 -6.85
C TYR A 252 -7.66 -7.06 -6.62
N LEU A 253 -7.95 -6.66 -5.39
CA LEU A 253 -8.34 -5.30 -5.03
C LEU A 253 -7.16 -4.38 -4.66
N GLY A 254 -5.94 -4.94 -4.59
CA GLY A 254 -4.86 -4.30 -3.85
C GLY A 254 -4.96 -4.58 -2.35
N PRO A 255 -3.93 -4.20 -1.58
CA PRO A 255 -3.96 -4.28 -0.12
C PRO A 255 -5.03 -3.35 0.49
N PRO A 256 -5.49 -3.64 1.72
CA PRO A 256 -6.30 -2.70 2.49
C PRO A 256 -5.54 -1.38 2.69
N GLU A 257 -6.27 -0.32 2.98
CA GLU A 257 -5.68 0.99 3.26
C GLU A 257 -4.69 0.92 4.45
N SER A 258 -3.56 1.60 4.29
CA SER A 258 -2.54 1.73 5.32
C SER A 258 -3.06 2.59 6.48
N THR A 259 -2.57 2.32 7.69
CA THR A 259 -2.92 3.12 8.86
C THR A 259 -2.54 4.59 8.66
N TYR A 260 -3.51 5.49 8.87
CA TYR A 260 -3.27 6.93 8.92
C TYR A 260 -3.06 7.38 10.36
N HIS A 261 -1.95 8.06 10.63
CA HIS A 261 -1.68 8.68 11.92
C HIS A 261 -1.98 10.19 11.85
N ASN A 262 -2.81 10.67 12.78
CA ASN A 262 -3.07 12.10 12.93
C ASN A 262 -1.90 12.79 13.65
N ALA A 263 -1.66 14.07 13.31
CA ALA A 263 -0.74 14.89 14.07
C ALA A 263 -1.25 15.02 15.52
N SER A 264 -0.46 14.53 16.48
CA SER A 264 -0.73 14.74 17.90
C SER A 264 -0.69 16.24 18.20
N HIS A 265 -1.80 16.80 18.68
CA HIS A 265 -1.84 18.15 19.28
C HIS A 265 -1.28 18.10 20.71
#